data_AF-A0A3A8J598-F1
#
_entry.id   AF-A0A3A8J598-F1
#
_cell.length_a   1.000
_cell.length_b   1.000
_cell.length_c   1.000
_cell.angle_alpha   90.00
_cell.angle_beta   90.00
_cell.angle_gamma   90.00
#
_symmetry.space_group_name_H-M   'P 1'
#
loop_
_entity.id
_entity.type
_entity.pdbx_description
1 polymer ?
#
loop_
_entity_poly.entity_id
_entity_poly.type
_entity_poly.pdbx_seq_one_letter_code
_entity_poly.pdbx_strand_id
1 'polypeptide(L)'
;MKQRASRGVTLLEVMATMAVMLLGVAAAMTVVSQTTRSNRRTLTANQAQIIAEQTLENILQRGCQGSVTCETASNETFDVYQTSEGFQRETAPVDPNIVARKYTVTVDVDNSVVPGSIEDGKAGEPAITRPLVGTTTGTLVNVRVTVAWDEPGIREGQQMVVLQSRMAP
;
A
#
# COMPACT_ATOMS: atom_id res chain seq x y z
N MET A 1 -21.09 52.98 -49.85
CA MET A 1 -20.53 52.08 -48.83
C MET A 1 -21.63 51.74 -47.83
N LYS A 2 -22.14 50.51 -47.79
CA LYS A 2 -23.13 50.09 -46.77
C LYS A 2 -22.39 49.85 -45.45
N GLN A 3 -22.56 50.75 -44.48
CA GLN A 3 -22.15 50.49 -43.10
C GLN A 3 -22.97 49.30 -42.59
N ARG A 4 -22.29 48.17 -42.30
CA ARG A 4 -22.88 47.09 -41.52
C ARG A 4 -23.14 47.65 -40.11
N ALA A 5 -24.41 47.72 -39.72
CA ALA A 5 -24.76 48.01 -38.34
C ALA A 5 -24.09 46.93 -37.45
N SER A 6 -23.24 47.37 -36.52
CA SER A 6 -22.75 46.55 -35.42
C SER A 6 -23.98 46.06 -34.65
N ARG A 7 -24.33 44.78 -34.79
CA ARG A 7 -25.34 44.13 -33.96
C ARG A 7 -24.69 43.93 -32.59
N GLY A 8 -24.97 44.82 -31.66
CA GLY A 8 -24.52 44.69 -30.26
C GLY A 8 -25.05 43.39 -29.65
N VAL A 9 -24.20 42.72 -28.87
CA VAL A 9 -24.55 41.52 -28.11
C VAL A 9 -25.64 41.89 -27.10
N THR A 10 -26.73 41.11 -27.08
CA THR A 10 -27.83 41.38 -26.13
C THR A 10 -27.43 40.95 -24.72
N LEU A 11 -27.95 41.62 -23.70
CA LEU A 11 -27.66 41.30 -22.28
C LEU A 11 -27.97 39.82 -21.95
N LEU A 12 -29.00 39.26 -22.58
CA LEU A 12 -29.39 37.86 -22.46
C LEU A 12 -28.34 36.91 -23.05
N GLU A 13 -27.71 37.27 -24.16
CA GLU A 13 -26.63 36.50 -24.79
C GLU A 13 -25.35 36.51 -23.93
N VAL A 14 -25.05 37.63 -23.28
CA VAL A 14 -23.95 37.71 -22.29
C VAL A 14 -24.26 36.84 -21.06
N MET A 15 -25.48 36.90 -20.53
CA MET A 15 -25.86 36.07 -19.37
C MET A 15 -25.85 34.57 -19.71
N ALA A 16 -26.30 34.20 -20.92
CA ALA A 16 -26.27 32.82 -21.37
C ALA A 16 -24.83 32.30 -21.51
N THR A 17 -23.94 33.08 -22.12
CA THR A 17 -22.52 32.71 -22.25
C THR A 17 -21.81 32.64 -20.89
N MET A 18 -22.10 33.56 -19.96
CA MET A 18 -21.61 33.49 -18.58
C MET A 18 -22.11 32.25 -17.84
N ALA A 19 -23.40 31.92 -17.95
CA ALA A 19 -23.97 30.74 -17.31
C ALA A 19 -23.33 29.43 -17.83
N VAL A 20 -23.16 29.33 -19.16
CA VAL A 20 -22.48 28.17 -19.77
C VAL A 20 -21.02 28.09 -19.33
N MET A 21 -20.31 29.21 -19.27
CA MET A 21 -18.93 29.24 -18.79
C MET A 21 -18.82 28.79 -17.32
N LEU A 22 -19.70 29.26 -16.44
CA LEU A 22 -19.71 28.87 -15.02
C LEU A 22 -19.99 27.38 -14.84
N LEU A 23 -20.97 26.84 -15.56
CA LEU A 23 -21.27 25.40 -15.54
C LEU A 23 -20.09 24.58 -16.09
N GLY A 24 -19.44 25.05 -17.15
CA GLY A 24 -18.25 24.42 -17.71
C GLY A 24 -17.10 24.35 -16.71
N VAL A 25 -16.82 25.45 -16.00
CA VAL A 25 -15.77 25.50 -14.96
C VAL A 25 -16.13 24.60 -13.78
N ALA A 26 -17.38 24.60 -13.32
CA ALA A 26 -17.82 23.77 -12.21
C ALA A 26 -17.69 22.26 -12.53
N ALA A 27 -18.08 21.86 -13.73
CA ALA A 27 -17.92 20.48 -14.21
C ALA A 27 -16.43 20.10 -14.29
N ALA A 28 -15.59 20.95 -14.86
CA ALA A 28 -14.15 20.71 -14.96
C ALA A 28 -13.49 20.56 -13.58
N MET A 29 -13.83 21.44 -12.63
CA MET A 29 -13.31 21.37 -11.26
C MET A 29 -13.72 20.08 -10.54
N THR A 30 -14.94 19.60 -10.79
CA THR A 30 -15.41 18.33 -10.23
C THR A 30 -14.56 17.16 -10.71
N VAL A 31 -14.28 17.11 -12.02
CA VAL A 31 -13.42 16.07 -12.61
C VAL A 31 -12.01 16.14 -12.04
N VAL A 32 -11.40 17.33 -12.01
CA VAL A 32 -10.05 17.51 -11.44
C VAL A 32 -10.00 17.03 -9.98
N SER A 33 -10.99 17.41 -9.16
CA SER A 33 -11.06 16.99 -7.76
C SER A 33 -11.14 15.45 -7.62
N GLN A 34 -11.97 14.81 -8.44
CA GLN A 34 -12.09 13.35 -8.46
C GLN A 34 -10.79 12.68 -8.93
N THR A 35 -10.16 13.18 -9.99
CA THR A 35 -8.89 12.66 -10.50
C THR A 35 -7.76 12.81 -9.47
N THR A 36 -7.63 13.96 -8.82
CA THR A 36 -6.63 14.17 -7.76
C THR A 36 -6.82 13.19 -6.60
N ARG A 37 -8.06 12.98 -6.16
CA ARG A 37 -8.38 11.99 -5.11
C ARG A 37 -8.04 10.58 -5.57
N SER A 38 -8.35 10.22 -6.81
CA SER A 38 -8.03 8.91 -7.38
C SER A 38 -6.51 8.67 -7.42
N ASN A 39 -5.75 9.63 -7.93
CA ASN A 39 -4.29 9.52 -8.05
C ASN A 39 -3.61 9.39 -6.68
N ARG A 40 -4.08 10.15 -5.67
CA ARG A 40 -3.55 10.05 -4.31
C ARG A 40 -3.78 8.66 -3.69
N ARG A 41 -4.92 8.03 -3.99
CA ARG A 41 -5.23 6.67 -3.53
C ARG A 41 -4.32 5.64 -4.18
N THR A 42 -4.19 5.70 -5.51
CA THR A 42 -3.27 4.82 -6.24
C THR A 42 -1.84 4.96 -5.72
N LEU A 43 -1.38 6.19 -5.48
CA LEU A 43 -0.06 6.42 -4.90
C LEU A 43 0.09 5.78 -3.52
N THR A 44 -0.90 5.94 -2.64
CA THR A 44 -0.87 5.39 -1.28
C THR A 44 -0.78 3.85 -1.30
N ALA A 45 -1.58 3.20 -2.14
CA ALA A 45 -1.56 1.76 -2.30
C ALA A 45 -0.24 1.25 -2.90
N ASN A 46 0.29 1.96 -3.90
CA ASN A 46 1.59 1.61 -4.48
C ASN A 46 2.73 1.75 -3.46
N GLN A 47 2.68 2.75 -2.57
CA GLN A 47 3.66 2.87 -1.50
C GLN A 47 3.57 1.71 -0.50
N ALA A 48 2.35 1.29 -0.12
CA ALA A 48 2.17 0.11 0.72
C ALA A 48 2.73 -1.16 0.07
N GLN A 49 2.53 -1.32 -1.25
CA GLN A 49 3.11 -2.41 -2.03
C GLN A 49 4.64 -2.40 -2.00
N ILE A 50 5.27 -1.24 -2.21
CA ILE A 50 6.73 -1.12 -2.17
C ILE A 50 7.28 -1.46 -0.78
N ILE A 51 6.63 -0.98 0.30
CA ILE A 51 7.02 -1.31 1.67
C ILE A 51 6.91 -2.82 1.90
N ALA A 52 5.84 -3.45 1.41
CA ALA A 52 5.65 -4.90 1.53
C ALA A 52 6.75 -5.67 0.78
N GLU A 53 7.08 -5.26 -0.45
CA GLU A 53 8.13 -5.87 -1.28
C GLU A 53 9.52 -5.71 -0.63
N GLN A 54 9.86 -4.52 -0.14
CA GLN A 54 11.13 -4.26 0.54
C GLN A 54 11.27 -5.08 1.82
N THR A 55 10.19 -5.19 2.60
CA THR A 55 10.17 -6.00 3.83
C THR A 55 10.34 -7.47 3.50
N LEU A 56 9.60 -7.96 2.50
CA LEU A 56 9.70 -9.35 2.05
C LEU A 56 11.09 -9.67 1.52
N GLU A 57 11.66 -8.80 0.68
CA GLU A 57 13.02 -8.95 0.14
C GLU A 57 14.06 -8.99 1.27
N ASN A 58 13.94 -8.12 2.27
CA ASN A 58 14.83 -8.13 3.43
C ASN A 58 14.76 -9.47 4.20
N ILE A 59 13.57 -10.03 4.37
CA ILE A 59 13.38 -11.35 5.01
C ILE A 59 13.98 -12.46 4.15
N LEU A 60 13.74 -12.44 2.82
CA LEU A 60 14.28 -13.41 1.88
C LEU A 60 15.82 -13.37 1.82
N GLN A 61 16.42 -12.18 1.88
CA GLN A 61 17.88 -12.00 1.91
C GLN A 61 18.51 -12.51 3.20
N ARG A 62 17.84 -12.32 4.35
CA ARG A 62 18.25 -12.96 5.60
C ARG A 62 18.17 -14.49 5.45
N GLY A 63 17.10 -14.99 4.85
CA GLY A 63 16.85 -16.41 4.62
C GLY A 63 16.90 -17.22 5.92
N CYS A 64 17.12 -18.53 5.77
CA CYS A 64 17.27 -19.43 6.91
C CYS A 64 18.71 -19.51 7.45
N GLN A 65 19.67 -18.79 6.86
CA GLN A 65 21.09 -18.74 7.25
C GLN A 65 21.74 -20.12 7.51
N GLY A 66 21.35 -21.16 6.74
CA GLY A 66 21.84 -22.52 6.93
C GLY A 66 21.21 -23.29 8.10
N SER A 67 20.20 -22.72 8.76
CA SER A 67 19.37 -23.42 9.73
C SER A 67 18.34 -24.31 9.03
N VAL A 68 18.37 -25.61 9.36
CA VAL A 68 17.43 -26.61 8.84
C VAL A 68 15.99 -26.35 9.32
N THR A 69 15.85 -25.66 10.46
CA THR A 69 14.57 -25.32 11.10
C THR A 69 14.10 -23.90 10.79
N CYS A 70 14.91 -23.08 10.10
CA CYS A 70 14.56 -21.70 9.72
C CYS A 70 14.07 -20.82 10.89
N GLU A 71 14.61 -21.01 12.10
CA GLU A 71 14.24 -20.26 13.31
C GLU A 71 14.58 -18.76 13.26
N THR A 72 15.39 -18.33 12.30
CA THR A 72 15.78 -16.93 12.10
C THR A 72 14.65 -16.05 11.58
N ALA A 73 13.62 -16.65 10.99
CA ALA A 73 12.41 -15.96 10.58
C ALA A 73 11.37 -16.05 11.70
N SER A 74 10.93 -14.91 12.21
CA SER A 74 9.95 -14.82 13.29
C SER A 74 8.89 -13.77 12.99
N ASN A 75 7.77 -13.87 13.70
CA ASN A 75 6.72 -12.85 13.63
C ASN A 75 7.27 -11.50 14.10
N GLU A 76 6.92 -10.44 13.38
CA GLU A 76 7.36 -9.08 13.68
C GLU A 76 6.24 -8.10 13.36
N THR A 77 6.14 -7.01 14.12
CA THR A 77 5.25 -5.90 13.79
C THR A 77 5.93 -4.59 14.10
N PHE A 78 5.97 -3.69 13.11
CA PHE A 78 6.60 -2.39 13.22
C PHE A 78 5.85 -1.35 12.39
N ASP A 79 6.10 -0.08 12.69
CA ASP A 79 5.47 1.03 11.98
C ASP A 79 6.45 1.71 11.04
N VAL A 80 5.97 2.07 9.86
CA VAL A 80 6.70 2.85 8.86
C VAL A 80 5.93 4.13 8.56
N TYR A 81 6.64 5.25 8.57
CA TYR A 81 6.10 6.57 8.33
C TYR A 81 6.59 7.09 6.98
N GLN A 82 5.65 7.34 6.07
CA GLN A 82 5.93 7.93 4.77
C GLN A 82 5.70 9.44 4.82
N THR A 83 6.77 10.22 4.61
CA THR A 83 6.69 11.68 4.56
C THR A 83 6.24 12.18 3.18
N SER A 84 5.76 13.42 3.10
CA SER A 84 5.44 14.08 1.81
C SER A 84 6.64 14.24 0.88
N GLU A 85 7.86 14.18 1.42
CA GLU A 85 9.13 14.23 0.67
C GLU A 85 9.47 12.89 0.01
N GLY A 86 8.73 11.82 0.29
CA GLY A 86 8.95 10.51 -0.29
C GLY A 86 9.85 9.59 0.54
N PHE A 87 10.38 10.04 1.67
CA PHE A 87 11.22 9.22 2.55
C PHE A 87 10.36 8.37 3.51
N GLN A 88 10.74 7.10 3.59
CA GLN A 88 10.29 6.17 4.64
C GLN A 88 11.13 6.37 5.91
N ARG A 89 10.48 6.35 7.06
CA ARG A 89 11.13 6.43 8.37
C ARG A 89 10.49 5.44 9.33
N GLU A 90 11.29 4.77 10.15
CA GLU A 90 10.80 3.85 11.19
C GLU A 90 10.26 4.61 12.43
N THR A 91 10.72 5.84 12.61
CA THR A 91 10.28 6.71 13.71
C THR A 91 9.32 7.77 13.22
N ALA A 92 8.24 7.99 13.98
CA ALA A 92 7.31 9.08 13.73
C ALA A 92 8.05 10.43 13.67
N PRO A 93 7.69 11.34 12.75
CA PRO A 93 8.23 12.70 12.76
C PRO A 93 7.92 13.39 14.09
N VAL A 94 8.92 14.02 14.70
CA VAL A 94 8.77 14.76 15.96
C VAL A 94 8.14 16.14 15.72
N ASP A 95 8.37 16.71 14.55
CA ASP A 95 7.79 18.00 14.16
C ASP A 95 6.32 17.82 13.73
N PRO A 96 5.35 18.44 14.43
CA PRO A 96 3.94 18.34 14.10
C PRO A 96 3.57 18.96 12.74
N ASN A 97 4.44 19.77 12.14
CA ASN A 97 4.22 20.35 10.82
C ASN A 97 4.54 19.38 9.68
N ILE A 98 5.24 18.28 9.95
CA ILE A 98 5.55 17.26 8.94
C ILE A 98 4.36 16.31 8.83
N VAL A 99 3.66 16.40 7.69
CA VAL A 99 2.60 15.45 7.36
C VAL A 99 3.24 14.13 6.93
N ALA A 100 3.12 13.11 7.78
CA ALA A 100 3.49 11.74 7.45
C ALA A 100 2.29 10.80 7.58
N ARG A 101 2.29 9.78 6.73
CA ARG A 101 1.33 8.69 6.79
C ARG A 101 1.96 7.49 7.50
N LYS A 102 1.25 6.98 8.50
CA LYS A 102 1.60 5.74 9.18
C LYS A 102 1.12 4.53 8.37
N TYR A 103 2.01 3.58 8.20
CA TYR A 103 1.76 2.21 7.74
C TYR A 103 2.18 1.27 8.86
N THR A 104 1.34 0.31 9.20
CA THR A 104 1.70 -0.76 10.14
C THR A 104 2.03 -1.99 9.32
N VAL A 105 3.26 -2.48 9.49
CA VAL A 105 3.78 -3.67 8.82
C VAL A 105 3.73 -4.82 9.81
N THR A 106 3.04 -5.89 9.43
CA THR A 106 2.96 -7.14 10.20
C THR A 106 3.52 -8.27 9.37
N VAL A 107 4.54 -8.91 9.90
CA VAL A 107 5.18 -10.09 9.32
C VAL A 107 4.69 -11.30 10.13
N ASP A 108 3.95 -12.17 9.46
CA ASP A 108 3.55 -13.47 9.99
C ASP A 108 4.41 -14.56 9.35
N VAL A 109 4.98 -15.42 10.19
CA VAL A 109 5.88 -16.49 9.81
C VAL A 109 5.32 -17.80 10.35
N ASP A 110 4.74 -18.60 9.46
CA ASP A 110 4.25 -19.93 9.81
C ASP A 110 5.39 -20.95 9.69
N ASN A 111 5.90 -21.40 10.84
CA ASN A 111 6.98 -22.39 10.92
C ASN A 111 6.52 -23.66 11.65
N SER A 112 6.40 -24.78 10.94
CA SER A 112 5.84 -25.99 11.53
C SER A 112 6.64 -26.63 12.66
N VAL A 113 7.92 -26.29 12.82
CA VAL A 113 8.73 -26.80 13.92
C VAL A 113 8.78 -25.89 15.14
N VAL A 114 8.28 -24.65 15.02
CA VAL A 114 8.21 -23.69 16.13
C VAL A 114 6.79 -23.69 16.72
N PRO A 115 6.60 -24.16 17.96
CA PRO A 115 5.28 -24.20 18.59
C PRO A 115 4.62 -22.83 18.64
N GLY A 116 3.34 -22.76 18.25
CA GLY A 116 2.56 -21.52 18.28
C GLY A 116 2.82 -20.54 17.14
N SER A 117 3.71 -20.87 16.19
CA SER A 117 3.93 -20.02 15.00
C SER A 117 2.96 -20.30 13.86
N ILE A 118 2.36 -21.51 13.78
CA ILE A 118 1.32 -21.83 12.81
C ILE A 118 -0.04 -21.36 13.33
N GLU A 119 -0.74 -20.55 12.55
CA GLU A 119 -2.14 -20.21 12.79
C GLU A 119 -3.01 -21.49 12.91
N ASP A 120 -3.67 -21.68 14.06
CA ASP A 120 -4.49 -22.86 14.40
C ASP A 120 -3.78 -24.24 14.33
N GLY A 121 -2.46 -24.30 14.17
CA GLY A 121 -1.73 -25.56 14.01
C GLY A 121 -2.10 -26.33 12.72
N LYS A 122 -2.72 -25.67 11.74
CA LYS A 122 -3.11 -26.29 10.47
C LYS A 122 -1.92 -26.38 9.53
N ALA A 123 -1.21 -27.50 9.58
CA ALA A 123 -0.19 -27.80 8.59
C ALA A 123 -0.85 -28.02 7.21
N GLY A 124 -0.60 -27.12 6.25
CA GLY A 124 -1.11 -27.25 4.89
C GLY A 124 -0.45 -28.40 4.11
N GLU A 125 -1.08 -28.81 3.01
CA GLU A 125 -0.51 -29.78 2.05
C GLU A 125 0.10 -29.07 0.83
N PRO A 126 1.25 -29.53 0.28
CA PRO A 126 2.06 -30.66 0.72
C PRO A 126 2.80 -30.41 2.04
N ALA A 127 2.99 -31.46 2.85
CA ALA A 127 3.70 -31.42 4.12
C ALA A 127 4.92 -30.47 4.13
N ILE A 128 4.90 -29.56 5.12
CA ILE A 128 5.86 -28.46 5.29
C ILE A 128 7.24 -28.99 5.75
N THR A 129 7.25 -30.10 6.51
CA THR A 129 8.45 -30.87 6.86
C THR A 129 8.67 -31.98 5.84
N ARG A 130 9.53 -31.74 4.84
CA ARG A 130 9.86 -32.73 3.82
C ARG A 130 11.35 -32.65 3.46
N PRO A 131 11.91 -33.63 2.71
CA PRO A 131 13.25 -33.47 2.17
C PRO A 131 13.26 -32.27 1.20
N LEU A 132 14.04 -31.24 1.52
CA LEU A 132 14.16 -30.02 0.71
C LEU A 132 15.50 -29.95 -0.04
N VAL A 133 16.55 -30.56 0.53
CA VAL A 133 17.86 -30.70 -0.09
C VAL A 133 18.39 -32.12 0.15
N GLY A 134 18.46 -32.94 -0.90
CA GLY A 134 18.92 -34.32 -0.80
C GLY A 134 18.06 -35.19 0.14
N THR A 135 18.68 -35.83 1.12
CA THR A 135 18.00 -36.68 2.13
C THR A 135 17.70 -35.95 3.44
N THR A 136 18.06 -34.67 3.58
CA THR A 136 17.89 -33.93 4.83
C THR A 136 16.49 -33.31 4.86
N THR A 137 15.72 -33.66 5.89
CA THR A 137 14.42 -33.04 6.16
C THR A 137 14.65 -31.59 6.56
N GLY A 138 14.23 -30.66 5.70
CA GLY A 138 14.21 -29.23 5.98
C GLY A 138 12.79 -28.77 6.26
N THR A 139 12.65 -27.62 6.92
CA THR A 139 11.34 -27.03 7.19
C THR A 139 11.08 -25.88 6.21
N LEU A 140 10.03 -26.00 5.40
CA LEU A 140 9.52 -24.86 4.64
C LEU A 140 8.87 -23.87 5.61
N VAL A 141 9.05 -22.58 5.37
CA VAL A 141 8.42 -21.53 6.16
C VAL A 141 7.58 -20.66 5.23
N ASN A 142 6.33 -20.41 5.58
CA ASN A 142 5.52 -19.43 4.86
C ASN A 142 5.70 -18.07 5.54
N VAL A 143 5.99 -17.05 4.75
CA VAL A 143 6.10 -15.67 5.24
C VAL A 143 5.00 -14.87 4.58
N ARG A 144 4.20 -14.19 5.39
CA ARG A 144 3.16 -13.27 4.97
C ARG A 144 3.51 -11.89 5.51
N VAL A 145 3.65 -10.92 4.62
CA VAL A 145 3.85 -9.52 4.97
C VAL A 145 2.56 -8.77 4.68
N THR A 146 1.96 -8.21 5.71
CA THR A 146 0.76 -7.37 5.63
C THR A 146 1.15 -5.94 5.93
N VAL A 147 0.85 -5.02 5.01
CA VAL A 147 1.04 -3.58 5.20
C VAL A 147 -0.32 -2.92 5.24
N ALA A 148 -0.66 -2.37 6.40
CA ALA A 148 -1.98 -1.83 6.68
C ALA A 148 -1.93 -0.32 6.95
N TRP A 149 -2.95 0.41 6.52
CA TRP A 149 -3.07 1.86 6.74
C TRP A 149 -4.52 2.31 6.86
N ASP A 150 -4.69 3.47 7.49
CA ASP A 150 -6.00 4.10 7.65
C ASP A 150 -6.18 5.27 6.66
N GLU A 151 -7.40 5.42 6.16
CA GLU A 151 -7.82 6.55 5.30
C GLU A 151 -8.98 7.33 5.93
N PRO A 152 -8.75 8.04 7.05
CA PRO A 152 -9.81 8.73 7.78
C PRO A 152 -10.50 9.78 6.90
N GLY A 153 -11.83 9.81 6.96
CA GLY A 153 -12.66 10.71 6.17
C GLY A 153 -12.80 10.33 4.69
N ILE A 154 -12.22 9.21 4.26
CA ILE A 154 -12.31 8.72 2.87
C ILE A 154 -12.96 7.32 2.82
N ARG A 155 -12.49 6.38 3.64
CA ARG A 155 -13.06 5.03 3.77
C ARG A 155 -13.14 4.64 5.24
N GLU A 156 -14.16 3.87 5.57
CA GLU A 156 -14.22 3.19 6.87
C GLU A 156 -13.44 1.89 6.78
N GLY A 157 -12.72 1.57 7.87
CA GLY A 157 -11.91 0.36 7.97
C GLY A 157 -10.49 0.49 7.43
N GLN A 158 -9.64 -0.38 7.95
CA GLN A 158 -8.23 -0.45 7.60
C GLN A 158 -8.07 -1.01 6.18
N GLN A 159 -7.25 -0.35 5.37
CA GLN A 159 -6.85 -0.84 4.07
C GLN A 159 -5.56 -1.64 4.24
N MET A 160 -5.36 -2.69 3.44
CA MET A 160 -4.16 -3.51 3.54
C MET A 160 -3.72 -4.06 2.20
N VAL A 161 -2.42 -4.27 2.08
CA VAL A 161 -1.76 -5.04 1.03
C VAL A 161 -1.11 -6.24 1.70
N VAL A 162 -1.26 -7.42 1.09
CA VAL A 162 -0.69 -8.67 1.61
C VAL A 162 0.18 -9.28 0.54
N LEU A 163 1.42 -9.58 0.89
CA LEU A 163 2.34 -10.39 0.08
C LEU A 163 2.67 -11.66 0.84
N GLN A 164 2.74 -12.77 0.11
CA GLN A 164 3.08 -14.06 0.69
C GLN A 164 4.16 -14.74 -0.15
N SER A 165 5.14 -15.30 0.54
CA SER A 165 6.20 -16.10 -0.07
C SER A 165 6.53 -17.32 0.79
N ARG A 166 7.38 -18.19 0.25
CA ARG A 166 7.90 -19.38 0.92
C ARG A 166 9.40 -19.34 0.96
N MET A 167 9.97 -19.75 2.08
CA MET A 167 11.41 -19.91 2.28
C MET A 167 11.74 -21.36 2.64
N ALA A 168 12.94 -21.79 2.29
CA ALA A 168 13.48 -23.10 2.63
C ALA A 168 14.95 -22.93 3.10
N PRO A 169 15.48 -23.89 3.88
CA PRO A 169 16.89 -23.94 4.30
C PRO A 169 17.88 -23.98 3.14
#